data_AF-A0A6L5F1N8-F1
#
_entry.id   AF-A0A6L5F1N8-F1
#
_cell.length_a   1.000
_cell.length_b   1.000
_cell.length_c   1.000
_cell.angle_alpha   90.00
_cell.angle_beta   90.00
_cell.angle_gamma   90.00
#
_symmetry.space_group_name_H-M   'P 1'
#
loop_
_entity.id
_entity.type
_entity.pdbx_description
1 polymer ?
#
loop_
_entity_poly.entity_id
_entity_poly.type
_entity_poly.pdbx_seq_one_letter_code
_entity_poly.pdbx_strand_id
1 'polypeptide(L)'
;MIVIGEIRRGVEKLIRRGDTRQADRLGAWLAELQHHFEDRIIPVTVEIADEWGRLTARHQIPFVDGLLAATAATRKWTLVTRNVAEVAPTGVAVINPFTPH
;
A
#
# COMPACT_ATOMS: atom_id res chain seq x y z
N MET A 1 6.49 1.45 0.32
CA MET A 1 6.81 1.30 1.76
C MET A 1 5.81 0.44 2.52
N ILE A 2 4.53 0.82 2.65
CA ILE A 2 3.55 0.02 3.44
C ILE A 2 3.20 -1.32 2.79
N VAL A 3 2.99 -1.34 1.46
CA VAL A 3 2.67 -2.56 0.68
C VAL A 3 3.79 -3.60 0.77
N ILE A 4 5.06 -3.17 0.73
CA ILE A 4 6.22 -4.05 0.95
C ILE A 4 6.16 -4.70 2.34
N GLY A 5 5.79 -3.92 3.36
CA GLY A 5 5.58 -4.41 4.73
C GLY A 5 4.44 -5.42 4.83
N GLU A 6 3.33 -5.21 4.10
CA GLU A 6 2.21 -6.17 4.07
C GLU A 6 2.61 -7.50 3.44
N ILE A 7 3.35 -7.47 2.33
CA ILE A 7 3.86 -8.70 1.68
C ILE A 7 4.85 -9.40 2.61
N ARG A 8 5.79 -8.67 3.22
CA ARG A 8 6.73 -9.23 4.20
C ARG A 8 6.00 -9.89 5.37
N ARG A 9 4.97 -9.24 5.92
CA ARG A 9 4.12 -9.82 6.97
C ARG A 9 3.43 -11.11 6.49
N GLY A 10 3.04 -11.19 5.22
CA GLY A 10 2.55 -12.40 4.59
C GLY A 10 3.57 -13.54 4.61
N VAL A 11 4.82 -13.25 4.22
CA VAL A 11 5.95 -14.20 4.30
C VAL A 11 6.13 -14.72 5.73
N GLU A 12 6.20 -13.82 6.72
CA GLU A 12 6.36 -14.20 8.13
C GLU A 12 5.22 -15.08 8.65
N LYS A 13 3.99 -14.83 8.20
CA LYS A 13 2.84 -15.67 8.55
C LYS A 13 2.96 -17.09 7.98
N LEU A 14 3.49 -17.24 6.77
CA LEU A 14 3.72 -18.55 6.14
C LEU A 14 4.79 -19.34 6.90
N ILE A 15 5.90 -18.69 7.25
CA ILE A 15 6.97 -19.29 8.07
C ILE A 15 6.40 -19.79 9.40
N ARG A 16 5.65 -18.94 10.12
CA ARG A 16 5.04 -19.30 11.41
C ARG A 16 4.07 -20.49 11.33
N ARG A 17 3.46 -20.71 10.17
CA ARG A 17 2.53 -21.84 9.93
C ARG A 17 3.24 -23.10 9.43
N GLY A 18 4.56 -23.05 9.23
CA GLY A 18 5.37 -24.17 8.75
C GLY A 18 5.40 -24.34 7.23
N ASP A 19 4.77 -23.44 6.45
CA ASP A 19 4.83 -23.48 4.99
C ASP A 19 6.07 -22.73 4.47
N THR A 20 7.24 -23.32 4.74
CA THR A 20 8.53 -22.73 4.38
C THR A 20 8.70 -22.61 2.87
N ARG A 21 8.19 -23.58 2.08
CA ARG A 21 8.27 -23.53 0.62
C ARG A 21 7.52 -22.35 0.04
N GLN A 22 6.31 -22.06 0.51
CA GLN A 22 5.55 -20.90 0.03
C GLN A 22 6.19 -19.60 0.53
N ALA A 23 6.71 -19.59 1.77
CA ALA A 23 7.43 -18.44 2.31
C ALA A 23 8.66 -18.08 1.48
N ASP A 24 9.49 -19.07 1.10
CA ASP A 24 10.70 -18.86 0.30
C ASP A 24 10.36 -18.29 -1.07
N ARG A 25 9.35 -18.84 -1.74
CA ARG A 25 8.88 -18.33 -3.05
C ARG A 25 8.40 -16.88 -2.95
N LEU A 26 7.56 -16.58 -1.96
CA LEU A 26 7.03 -15.22 -1.78
C LEU A 26 8.12 -14.24 -1.36
N GLY A 27 9.08 -14.69 -0.55
CA GLY A 27 10.24 -13.92 -0.12
C GLY A 27 11.18 -13.58 -1.28
N ALA A 28 11.48 -14.54 -2.14
CA ALA A 28 12.29 -14.34 -3.35
C ALA A 28 11.60 -13.37 -4.32
N TRP A 29 10.30 -13.55 -4.56
CA TRP A 29 9.52 -12.64 -5.39
C TRP A 29 9.51 -11.21 -4.82
N LEU A 30 9.37 -11.05 -3.50
CA LEU A 30 9.44 -9.74 -2.85
C LEU A 30 10.81 -9.08 -3.05
N ALA A 31 11.91 -9.84 -2.92
CA ALA A 31 13.26 -9.31 -3.13
C ALA A 31 13.47 -8.84 -4.58
N GLU A 32 13.00 -9.63 -5.56
CA GLU A 32 13.05 -9.27 -6.98
C GLU A 32 12.22 -8.01 -7.28
N LEU A 33 11.02 -7.90 -6.70
CA LEU A 33 10.19 -6.70 -6.81
C LEU A 33 10.89 -5.48 -6.21
N GLN A 34 11.50 -5.62 -5.04
CA GLN A 34 12.23 -4.51 -4.40
C GLN A 34 13.39 -4.02 -5.26
N HIS A 35 14.11 -4.94 -5.90
CA HIS A 35 15.20 -4.60 -6.81
C HIS A 35 14.70 -3.87 -8.07
N HIS A 36 13.68 -4.40 -8.75
CA HIS A 36 13.17 -3.80 -9.98
C HIS A 36 12.49 -2.44 -9.80
N PHE A 37 12.00 -2.15 -8.59
CA PHE A 37 11.24 -0.93 -8.29
C PHE A 37 11.93 -0.03 -7.26
N GLU A 38 13.23 -0.17 -7.03
CA GLU A 38 13.96 0.54 -5.97
C GLU A 38 13.69 2.06 -5.96
N ASP A 39 13.78 2.72 -7.12
CA ASP A 39 13.54 4.16 -7.28
C ASP A 39 12.07 4.56 -7.17
N ARG A 40 11.15 3.58 -7.22
CA ARG A 40 9.69 3.79 -7.18
C ARG A 40 9.08 3.37 -5.86
N ILE A 41 9.88 2.83 -4.93
CA ILE A 41 9.44 2.54 -3.56
C ILE A 41 9.56 3.82 -2.73
N ILE A 42 8.44 4.52 -2.62
CA ILE A 42 8.40 5.80 -1.92
C ILE A 42 8.38 5.60 -0.39
N PRO A 43 9.23 6.31 0.37
CA PRO A 43 9.17 6.33 1.83
C PRO A 43 7.95 7.14 2.31
N VAL A 44 7.44 6.82 3.49
CA VAL A 44 6.51 7.71 4.20
C VAL A 44 7.34 8.77 4.89
N THR A 45 7.19 9.99 4.39
CA THR A 45 7.82 11.19 4.92
C THR A 45 6.93 11.81 5.99
N VAL A 46 7.45 12.84 6.66
CA VAL A 46 6.66 13.63 7.63
C VAL A 46 5.45 14.27 6.95
N GLU A 47 5.58 14.77 5.71
CA GLU A 47 4.44 15.36 5.00
C GLU A 47 3.32 14.33 4.74
N ILE A 48 3.69 13.09 4.40
CA ILE A 48 2.72 12.00 4.20
C ILE A 48 2.04 11.63 5.51
N ALA A 49 2.80 11.55 6.62
CA ALA A 49 2.25 11.22 7.93
C ALA A 49 1.29 12.32 8.46
N ASP A 50 1.62 13.58 8.24
CA ASP A 50 0.77 14.73 8.60
C ASP A 50 -0.53 14.74 7.77
N GLU A 51 -0.44 14.52 6.45
CA GLU A 51 -1.63 14.40 5.61
C GLU A 51 -2.50 13.20 5.97
N TRP A 52 -1.89 12.06 6.29
CA TRP A 52 -2.59 10.89 6.79
C TRP A 52 -3.38 11.19 8.07
N GLY A 53 -2.78 11.92 9.01
CA GLY A 53 -3.47 12.36 10.24
C GLY A 53 -4.68 13.24 9.93
N ARG A 54 -4.55 14.19 9.00
CA ARG A 54 -5.67 15.03 8.57
C ARG A 54 -6.80 14.24 7.91
N LEU A 55 -6.47 13.31 7.00
CA LEU A 55 -7.45 12.50 6.29
C LEU A 55 -8.20 11.55 7.22
N THR A 56 -7.48 10.85 8.11
CA THR A 56 -8.09 9.87 9.02
C THR A 56 -8.84 10.50 10.19
N ALA A 57 -8.53 11.74 10.56
CA ALA A 57 -9.33 12.50 11.52
C ALA A 57 -10.71 12.89 10.94
N ARG A 58 -10.81 13.09 9.62
CA ARG A 58 -12.05 13.50 8.93
C ARG A 58 -12.89 12.32 8.46
N HIS A 59 -12.24 11.19 8.17
CA HIS A 59 -12.87 10.03 7.55
C HIS A 59 -12.44 8.75 8.27
N GLN A 60 -13.40 7.88 8.58
CA GLN A 60 -13.10 6.54 9.10
C GLN A 60 -12.57 5.65 7.97
N ILE A 61 -11.26 5.69 7.76
CA ILE A 61 -10.56 4.94 6.70
C ILE A 61 -9.62 3.93 7.37
N PRO A 62 -9.52 2.69 6.87
CA PRO A 62 -8.52 1.75 7.36
C PRO A 62 -7.11 2.32 7.30
N PHE A 63 -6.27 1.94 8.26
CA PHE A 63 -4.92 2.52 8.41
C PHE A 63 -4.10 2.50 7.12
N VAL A 64 -4.09 1.34 6.43
CA VAL A 64 -3.32 1.15 5.20
C VAL A 64 -3.89 1.99 4.06
N ASP A 65 -5.20 1.93 3.83
CA ASP A 65 -5.86 2.70 2.77
C ASP A 65 -5.73 4.20 2.98
N GLY A 66 -5.82 4.67 4.23
CA GLY A 66 -5.58 6.06 4.57
C GLY A 66 -4.15 6.49 4.26
N LEU A 67 -3.16 5.64 4.54
CA LEU A 67 -1.75 5.95 4.28
C LEU A 67 -1.43 5.95 2.79
N LEU A 68 -2.05 5.04 2.03
CA LEU A 68 -1.96 5.01 0.56
C LEU A 68 -2.62 6.26 -0.05
N ALA A 69 -3.80 6.64 0.43
CA ALA A 69 -4.49 7.85 -0.01
C ALA A 69 -3.68 9.12 0.32
N ALA A 70 -3.13 9.25 1.53
CA ALA A 70 -2.27 10.36 1.90
C ALA A 70 -1.00 10.44 1.03
N THR A 71 -0.39 9.30 0.70
CA THR A 71 0.77 9.24 -0.20
C THR A 71 0.39 9.75 -1.60
N ALA A 72 -0.77 9.35 -2.11
CA ALA A 72 -1.24 9.80 -3.42
C ALA A 72 -1.64 11.29 -3.42
N ALA A 73 -2.31 11.75 -2.37
CA ALA A 73 -2.72 13.16 -2.20
C ALA A 73 -1.52 14.11 -2.19
N THR A 74 -0.52 13.83 -1.34
CA THR A 74 0.69 14.66 -1.21
C THR A 74 1.49 14.76 -2.50
N ARG A 75 1.48 13.70 -3.33
CA ARG A 75 2.22 13.64 -4.60
C ARG A 75 1.38 13.96 -5.83
N LYS A 76 0.08 14.26 -5.68
CA LYS A 76 -0.88 14.44 -6.78
C LYS A 76 -0.90 13.25 -7.74
N TRP A 77 -0.80 12.05 -7.19
CA TRP A 77 -0.83 10.80 -7.93
C TRP A 77 -2.23 10.20 -7.97
N THR A 78 -2.45 9.29 -8.92
CA THR A 78 -3.65 8.47 -8.98
C THR A 78 -3.42 7.16 -8.23
N LEU A 79 -4.27 6.86 -7.26
CA LEU A 79 -4.23 5.62 -6.49
C LEU A 79 -4.90 4.50 -7.30
N VAL A 80 -4.15 3.46 -7.63
CA VAL A 80 -4.70 2.26 -8.26
C VAL A 80 -5.15 1.29 -7.18
N THR A 81 -6.46 1.07 -7.04
CA THR A 81 -7.01 0.17 -6.02
C THR A 81 -8.35 -0.42 -6.43
N ARG A 82 -8.65 -1.63 -5.94
CA ARG A 82 -9.99 -2.22 -6.04
C ARG A 82 -10.96 -1.68 -4.98
N ASN A 83 -10.45 -1.16 -3.87
CA ASN A 83 -11.22 -0.70 -2.71
C ASN A 83 -11.65 0.77 -2.87
N VAL A 84 -12.22 1.12 -4.02
CA VAL A 84 -12.54 2.53 -4.34
C VAL A 84 -13.40 3.19 -3.27
N ALA A 85 -14.38 2.46 -2.72
CA ALA A 85 -15.31 2.98 -1.72
C ALA A 85 -14.62 3.45 -0.42
N GLU A 86 -13.52 2.78 -0.01
CA GLU A 86 -12.81 3.09 1.23
C GLU A 86 -12.00 4.37 1.12
N VAL A 87 -11.48 4.66 -0.09
CA VAL A 87 -10.63 5.83 -0.35
C VAL A 87 -11.37 6.98 -1.01
N ALA A 88 -12.56 6.76 -1.58
CA ALA A 88 -13.37 7.79 -2.22
C ALA A 88 -13.61 9.06 -1.35
N PRO A 89 -13.84 8.96 -0.02
CA PRO A 89 -14.02 10.15 0.82
C PRO A 89 -12.82 11.09 0.86
N THR A 90 -11.61 10.60 0.54
CA THR A 90 -10.37 11.40 0.57
C THR A 90 -10.25 12.38 -0.61
N GLY A 91 -11.06 12.22 -1.67
CA GLY A 91 -10.99 13.05 -2.87
C GLY A 91 -9.76 12.79 -3.75
N VAL A 92 -8.93 11.80 -3.42
CA VAL A 92 -7.79 11.37 -4.25
C VAL A 92 -8.29 10.78 -5.58
N ALA A 93 -7.55 11.02 -6.67
CA ALA A 93 -7.85 10.38 -7.94
C ALA A 93 -7.64 8.86 -7.85
N VAL A 94 -8.62 8.05 -8.29
CA VAL A 94 -8.56 6.59 -8.17
C VAL A 94 -8.81 5.94 -9.53
N ILE A 95 -8.05 4.89 -9.83
CA ILE A 95 -8.33 3.95 -10.93
C ILE A 95 -8.58 2.57 -10.33
N ASN A 96 -9.69 1.95 -10.72
CA ASN A 96 -9.94 0.53 -10.45
C ASN A 96 -9.55 -0.29 -11.69
N PRO A 97 -8.46 -1.09 -11.63
CA PRO A 97 -7.99 -1.84 -12.79
C PRO A 97 -8.88 -3.06 -13.12
N PHE A 98 -9.87 -3.36 -12.29
CA PHE A 98 -10.79 -4.49 -12.48
C PHE A 98 -12.13 -4.08 -13.10
N THR A 99 -12.37 -2.79 -13.29
CA THR A 99 -13.55 -2.30 -14.02
C THR A 99 -13.19 -2.05 -15.48
N PRO A 100 -14.06 -2.41 -16.45
CA PRO A 100 -13.85 -2.05 -17.84
C PRO A 100 -13.71 -0.53 -18.00
N HIS A 101 -12.76 -0.10 -18.84
CA HIS A 101 -12.53 1.29 -19.21
C HIS A 101 -13.09 1.57 -20.61
#